data_AF-A0A1G7EDI3-F1
#
_entry.id   AF-A0A1G7EDI3-F1
#
_cell.length_a   1.000
_cell.length_b   1.000
_cell.length_c   1.000
_cell.angle_alpha   90.00
_cell.angle_beta   90.00
_cell.angle_gamma   90.00
#
_symmetry.space_group_name_H-M   'P 1'
#
loop_
_entity.id
_entity.type
_entity.pdbx_description
1 polymer ?
#
loop_
_entity_poly.entity_id
_entity_poly.type
_entity_poly.pdbx_seq_one_letter_code
_entity_poly.pdbx_strand_id
1 'polypeptide(L)'
;MNLWQAEAALKEHNIHFQPGLNEDLTATATWGAQNLGLFPGARVEGVFSIWYGKALGMDRSMDPLRHANLAGTNPKGGTLLLVGDDYGAKSSTLV
;
A
#
# COMPACT_ATOMS: atom_id res chain seq x y z
N MET A 1 10.50 15.24 -10.36
CA MET A 1 9.15 14.96 -10.89
C MET A 1 8.43 14.14 -9.85
N ASN A 2 7.32 14.65 -9.31
CA ASN A 2 6.53 13.91 -8.31
C ASN A 2 5.63 12.89 -9.03
N LEU A 3 5.21 11.81 -8.35
CA LEU A 3 4.46 10.71 -8.99
C LEU A 3 3.16 11.16 -9.69
N TRP A 4 2.42 12.08 -9.06
CA TRP A 4 1.24 12.78 -9.60
C TRP A 4 1.50 13.48 -10.93
N GLN A 5 2.71 14.04 -11.11
CA GLN A 5 3.09 14.75 -12.33
C GLN A 5 3.54 13.78 -13.44
N ALA A 6 3.80 12.51 -13.09
CA ALA A 6 4.24 11.46 -14.00
C ALA A 6 3.08 10.53 -14.43
N GLU A 7 1.82 10.91 -14.20
CA GLU A 7 0.65 10.05 -14.40
C GLU A 7 0.59 9.41 -15.79
N ALA A 8 0.91 10.15 -16.85
CA ALA A 8 0.93 9.62 -18.21
C ALA A 8 1.95 8.47 -18.37
N ALA A 9 3.19 8.69 -17.93
CA ALA A 9 4.24 7.67 -17.99
C ALA A 9 3.90 6.47 -17.09
N LEU A 10 3.31 6.69 -15.92
CA LEU A 10 2.87 5.61 -15.04
C LEU A 10 1.78 4.76 -15.69
N LYS A 11 0.79 5.38 -16.35
CA LYS A 11 -0.30 4.69 -17.05
C LYS A 11 0.20 3.81 -18.20
N GLU A 12 1.22 4.25 -18.94
CA GLU A 12 1.86 3.45 -20.00
C GLU A 12 2.42 2.12 -19.46
N HIS A 13 2.81 2.09 -18.18
CA HIS A 13 3.30 0.90 -17.49
C HIS A 13 2.25 0.22 -16.61
N ASN A 14 0.96 0.57 -16.75
CA ASN A 14 -0.15 0.07 -15.92
C ASN A 14 0.06 0.32 -14.41
N ILE A 15 0.74 1.42 -14.07
CA ILE A 15 0.93 1.87 -12.69
C ILE A 15 -0.11 2.95 -12.39
N HIS A 16 -0.92 2.71 -11.37
CA HIS A 16 -1.87 3.69 -10.86
C HIS A 16 -1.36 4.27 -9.55
N PHE A 17 -0.93 5.54 -9.59
CA PHE A 17 -0.59 6.27 -8.38
C PHE A 17 -1.84 6.99 -7.86
N GLN A 18 -2.33 6.54 -6.70
CA GLN A 18 -3.42 7.21 -5.99
C GLN A 18 -2.88 7.74 -4.66
N PRO A 19 -3.00 9.04 -4.40
CA PRO A 19 -2.63 9.59 -3.11
C PRO A 19 -3.60 9.15 -2.01
N GLY A 20 -3.03 8.64 -0.93
CA GLY A 20 -3.77 8.30 0.27
C GLY A 20 -4.29 9.55 0.98
N LEU A 21 -5.54 9.50 1.46
CA LEU A 21 -6.05 10.52 2.39
C LEU A 21 -5.41 10.39 3.77
N ASN A 22 -5.22 9.15 4.22
CA ASN A 22 -4.50 8.79 5.43
C ASN A 22 -3.96 7.36 5.30
N GLU A 23 -3.07 6.99 6.20
CA GLU A 23 -2.39 5.69 6.22
C GLU A 23 -3.37 4.50 6.34
N ASP A 24 -4.48 4.64 7.07
CA ASP A 24 -5.42 3.53 7.34
C ASP A 24 -6.25 3.20 6.09
N LEU A 25 -6.74 4.24 5.41
CA LEU A 25 -7.43 4.12 4.13
C LEU A 25 -6.48 3.62 3.05
N THR A 26 -5.23 4.08 3.07
CA THR A 26 -4.20 3.59 2.15
C THR A 26 -3.93 2.12 2.39
N ALA A 27 -3.77 1.68 3.65
CA ALA A 27 -3.55 0.28 4.01
C ALA A 27 -4.71 -0.58 3.50
N THR A 28 -5.94 -0.15 3.79
CA THR A 28 -7.19 -0.78 3.31
C THR A 28 -7.23 -0.93 1.80
N ALA A 29 -6.90 0.14 1.07
CA ALA A 29 -6.91 0.11 -0.39
C ALA A 29 -5.81 -0.80 -0.96
N THR A 30 -4.60 -0.71 -0.42
CA THR A 30 -3.44 -1.43 -0.96
C THR A 30 -3.56 -2.93 -0.74
N TRP A 31 -4.01 -3.40 0.44
CA TRP A 31 -4.14 -4.84 0.71
C TRP A 31 -5.17 -5.52 -0.21
N GLY A 32 -6.09 -4.75 -0.81
CA GLY A 32 -6.96 -5.24 -1.88
C GLY A 32 -6.21 -5.88 -3.05
N ALA A 33 -4.92 -5.58 -3.26
CA ALA A 33 -4.06 -6.22 -4.26
C ALA A 33 -3.96 -7.75 -4.09
N GLN A 34 -4.12 -8.25 -2.87
CA GLN A 34 -4.08 -9.70 -2.60
C GLN A 34 -5.43 -10.39 -2.84
N ASN A 35 -6.52 -9.63 -3.06
CA ASN A 35 -7.87 -10.14 -3.26
C ASN A 35 -8.22 -10.39 -4.74
N LEU A 36 -7.25 -10.25 -5.65
CA LEU A 36 -7.45 -10.50 -7.07
C LEU A 36 -7.92 -11.95 -7.31
N GLY A 37 -8.99 -12.11 -8.07
CA GLY A 37 -9.56 -13.43 -8.40
C GLY A 37 -10.63 -13.93 -7.43
N LEU A 38 -10.96 -13.19 -6.37
CA LEU A 38 -12.13 -13.51 -5.52
C LEU A 38 -13.46 -13.39 -6.28
N PHE A 39 -13.51 -12.52 -7.29
CA PHE A 39 -14.67 -12.33 -8.17
C PHE A 39 -14.27 -12.49 -9.64
N PRO A 40 -15.20 -12.92 -10.51
CA PRO A 40 -14.94 -12.98 -11.95
C PRO A 40 -14.68 -11.57 -12.53
N GLY A 41 -13.92 -11.50 -13.63
CA GLY A 41 -13.65 -10.24 -14.34
C GLY A 41 -12.26 -9.62 -14.12
N ALA A 42 -11.30 -10.38 -13.54
CA ALA A 42 -9.92 -9.94 -13.46
C ALA A 42 -9.34 -9.67 -14.87
N ARG A 43 -8.72 -8.50 -15.05
CA ARG A 43 -8.09 -8.06 -16.31
C ARG A 43 -6.57 -8.31 -16.35
N VAL A 44 -6.01 -8.73 -15.22
CA VAL A 44 -4.59 -9.00 -15.02
C VAL A 44 -4.45 -10.28 -14.19
N GLU A 45 -3.27 -10.90 -14.21
CA GLU A 45 -2.99 -12.12 -13.45
C GLU A 45 -2.58 -11.86 -11.99
N GLY A 46 -2.15 -10.62 -11.70
CA GLY A 46 -1.62 -10.20 -10.42
C GLY A 46 -1.67 -8.69 -10.25
N VAL A 47 -1.78 -8.23 -9.01
CA VAL A 47 -1.67 -6.81 -8.66
C VAL A 47 -0.63 -6.67 -7.56
N PHE A 48 0.33 -5.77 -7.79
CA PHE A 48 1.30 -5.37 -6.79
C PHE A 48 0.98 -3.95 -6.32
N SER A 49 1.05 -3.73 -5.01
CA SER A 49 0.88 -2.41 -4.42
C SER A 49 1.95 -2.15 -3.37
N ILE A 50 2.19 -0.87 -3.10
CA ILE A 50 3.11 -0.43 -2.05
C ILE A 50 2.32 0.46 -1.11
N TRP A 51 2.44 0.17 0.18
CA TRP A 51 2.04 1.06 1.24
C TRP A 51 3.29 1.65 1.88
N TYR A 52 3.29 2.95 2.16
CA TYR A 52 4.39 3.62 2.85
C TYR A 52 3.86 4.45 4.02
N GLY A 53 4.52 4.36 5.16
CA GLY A 53 4.23 5.17 6.35
C GLY A 53 5.38 5.17 7.35
N LYS A 54 5.34 6.08 8.33
CA LYS A 54 6.23 6.04 9.51
C LYS A 54 5.64 5.11 10.57
N ALA A 55 6.44 4.74 11.59
CA ALA A 55 6.01 3.87 12.70
C ALA A 55 4.61 4.22 13.28
N LEU A 56 4.32 5.49 13.57
CA LEU A 56 2.99 5.90 14.06
C LEU A 56 1.85 5.68 13.05
N GLY A 57 2.13 5.86 11.75
CA GLY A 57 1.17 5.60 10.69
C GLY A 57 0.84 4.10 10.65
N MET A 58 1.86 3.25 10.79
CA MET A 58 1.67 1.80 10.93
C MET A 58 0.85 1.46 12.18
N ASP A 59 1.20 2.05 13.34
CA ASP A 59 0.50 1.82 14.60
C ASP A 59 -0.99 2.18 14.50
N ARG A 60 -1.32 3.29 13.83
CA ARG A 60 -2.71 3.70 13.59
C ARG A 60 -3.42 2.76 12.62
N SER A 61 -2.71 2.26 11.61
CA SER A 61 -3.25 1.36 10.59
C SER A 61 -3.24 -0.12 11.00
N MET A 62 -3.05 -0.47 12.27
CA MET A 62 -2.93 -1.88 12.67
C MET A 62 -4.16 -2.74 12.39
N ASP A 63 -5.36 -2.16 12.38
CA ASP A 63 -6.59 -2.90 12.06
C ASP A 63 -6.59 -3.46 10.62
N PRO A 64 -6.48 -2.63 9.55
CA PRO A 64 -6.40 -3.16 8.19
C PRO A 64 -5.18 -4.05 7.96
N LEU A 65 -4.05 -3.79 8.63
CA LEU A 65 -2.85 -4.64 8.51
C LEU A 65 -3.05 -6.04 9.11
N ARG A 66 -3.78 -6.16 10.23
CA ARG A 66 -4.14 -7.46 10.80
C ARG A 66 -5.09 -8.23 9.89
N HIS A 67 -6.09 -7.55 9.32
CA HIS A 67 -7.00 -8.16 8.36
C HIS A 67 -6.27 -8.63 7.09
N ALA A 68 -5.34 -7.82 6.57
CA ALA A 68 -4.50 -8.18 5.45
C ALA A 68 -3.66 -9.44 5.75
N ASN A 69 -3.03 -9.51 6.93
CA ASN A 69 -2.26 -10.69 7.32
C ASN A 69 -3.14 -11.94 7.44
N LEU A 70 -4.35 -11.81 8.00
CA LEU A 70 -5.27 -12.93 8.16
C LEU A 70 -5.81 -13.44 6.82
N ALA A 71 -6.07 -12.54 5.87
CA ALA A 71 -6.59 -12.89 4.55
C ALA A 71 -5.58 -13.64 3.68
N GLY A 72 -4.28 -13.51 3.96
CA GLY A 72 -3.22 -14.15 3.19
C GLY A 72 -2.98 -13.53 1.81
N THR A 73 -1.88 -13.87 1.17
CA THR A 73 -1.40 -13.19 -0.03
C THR A 73 -1.66 -14.01 -1.30
N ASN A 74 -2.07 -13.35 -2.39
CA ASN A 74 -2.21 -14.00 -3.70
C ASN A 74 -0.83 -14.46 -4.23
N PRO A 75 -0.68 -15.67 -4.81
CA PRO A 75 0.61 -16.12 -5.34
C PRO A 75 1.25 -15.22 -6.42
N LYS A 76 0.44 -14.41 -7.11
CA LYS A 76 0.85 -13.49 -8.18
C LYS A 76 0.71 -12.02 -7.79
N GLY A 77 0.37 -11.70 -6.54
CA GLY A 77 0.08 -10.31 -6.14
C GLY A 77 0.23 -10.08 -4.65
N GLY A 78 0.02 -8.85 -4.20
CA GLY A 78 0.11 -8.49 -2.79
C GLY A 78 0.61 -7.07 -2.56
N THR A 79 0.70 -6.72 -1.28
CA THR A 79 1.14 -5.40 -0.83
C THR A 79 2.49 -5.52 -0.16
N LEU A 80 3.44 -4.67 -0.56
CA LEU A 80 4.66 -4.44 0.19
C LEU A 80 4.44 -3.28 1.17
N LEU A 81 4.62 -3.56 2.45
CA LEU A 81 4.61 -2.54 3.51
C LEU A 81 6.02 -1.97 3.70
N LEU A 82 6.17 -0.67 3.46
CA LEU A 82 7.41 0.07 3.71
C LEU A 82 7.22 0.99 4.92
N VAL A 83 7.83 0.61 6.04
CA VAL A 83 7.81 1.42 7.26
C VAL A 83 9.13 2.17 7.35
N GLY A 84 9.09 3.49 7.13
CA GLY A 84 10.25 4.37 7.21
C GLY A 84 10.51 4.90 8.61
N ASP A 85 11.76 5.28 8.87
CA ASP A 85 12.17 6.03 10.06
C ASP A 85 13.13 7.17 9.67
N ASP A 86 13.32 8.12 10.57
CA ASP A 86 14.27 9.21 10.38
C ASP A 86 15.71 8.65 10.40
N TYR A 87 16.62 9.26 9.64
CA TYR A 87 18.03 8.83 9.58
C TYR A 87 18.73 8.77 10.95
N GLY A 88 18.25 9.53 11.93
CA GLY A 88 18.76 9.56 13.30
C GLY A 88 18.01 8.66 14.27
N ALA A 89 17.06 7.83 13.80
CA ALA A 89 16.15 7.01 14.61
C ALA A 89 15.51 7.81 15.76
N LYS A 90 15.17 9.08 15.50
CA LYS A 90 14.55 9.97 16.48
C LYS A 90 13.04 9.90 16.32
N SER A 91 12.35 9.52 17.39
CA SER A 91 10.89 9.59 17.43
C SER A 91 10.46 11.06 17.53
N SER A 92 9.56 11.48 16.65
CA SER A 92 8.97 12.83 16.68
C SER A 92 7.78 12.93 17.67
N THR A 93 7.44 11.83 18.35
CA THR A 93 6.20 11.70 19.13
C THR A 93 6.40 11.86 20.63
N LEU A 94 7.54 11.39 21.13
CA LEU A 94 7.93 11.48 22.53
C LEU A 94 9.21 12.30 22.59
N VAL A 95 9.04 13.61 22.74
CA VAL A 95 10.09 14.52 23.24
C VAL A 95 10.03 14.56 24.76
#